data_AF-A0A0F9GH76-F1
#
_entry.id   AF-A0A0F9GH76-F1
#
_cell.length_a   1.000
_cell.length_b   1.000
_cell.length_c   1.000
_cell.angle_alpha   90.00
_cell.angle_beta   90.00
_cell.angle_gamma   90.00
#
_symmetry.space_group_name_H-M   'P 1'
#
loop_
_entity.id
_entity.type
_entity.pdbx_description
1 polymer ?
#
loop_
_entity_poly.entity_id
_entity_poly.type
_entity_poly.pdbx_seq_one_letter_code
_entity_poly.pdbx_strand_id
1 'polypeptide(L)' 'MCLIVVKGKDTVLPLEEHLREGSSSNSDGIGVAYWKKDSKKVNIKKDFVNFSHFYFWLQNNVTNEDALIVHFRKATSG' A
#
# COMPACT_ATOMS: atom_id res chain seq x y z
N MET A 1 -3.07 13.29 -9.60
CA MET A 1 -2.25 13.52 -8.38
C MET A 1 -2.20 12.20 -7.62
N CYS A 2 -1.05 11.81 -7.08
CA CYS A 2 -0.92 10.54 -6.37
C CYS A 2 -0.39 10.78 -4.96
N LEU A 3 -0.78 9.93 -4.02
CA LEU A 3 -0.22 9.90 -2.67
C LEU A 3 0.52 8.59 -2.48
N ILE A 4 1.73 8.66 -1.94
CA ILE A 4 2.60 7.51 -1.73
C ILE A 4 2.94 7.43 -0.25
N VAL A 5 2.73 6.26 0.35
CA VAL A 5 3.18 5.93 1.71
C VAL A 5 4.30 4.92 1.60
N VAL A 6 5.41 5.19 2.27
CA VAL A 6 6.61 4.34 2.24
C VAL A 6 6.97 3.90 3.65
N LYS A 7 7.32 2.63 3.78
CA LYS A 7 7.80 1.99 4.99
C LYS A 7 9.07 1.19 4.67
N GLY A 8 10.11 1.38 5.48
CA GLY A 8 11.32 0.57 5.46
C GLY A 8 11.09 -0.83 6.04
N LYS A 9 12.09 -1.70 5.89
CA LYS A 9 12.12 -2.98 6.62
C LYS A 9 12.22 -2.73 8.12
N ASP A 10 11.74 -3.69 8.90
CA ASP A 10 11.80 -3.69 10.37
C ASP A 10 11.21 -2.42 11.01
N THR A 11 10.23 -1.82 10.33
CA THR A 11 9.50 -0.63 10.77
C THR A 11 8.05 -1.01 11.04
N VAL A 12 7.34 -0.26 11.89
CA VAL A 12 5.91 -0.48 12.10
C VAL A 12 5.11 -0.26 10.81
N LEU A 13 4.02 -1.02 10.63
CA LEU A 13 3.07 -0.75 9.55
C LEU A 13 2.50 0.67 9.68
N PRO A 14 2.20 1.35 8.55
CA PRO A 14 1.53 2.64 8.60
C PRO A 14 0.18 2.49 9.32
N LEU A 15 -0.17 3.49 10.12
CA LEU A 15 -1.45 3.52 10.83
C LEU A 15 -2.61 3.45 9.82
N GLU A 16 -3.66 2.73 10.20
CA GLU A 16 -4.86 2.56 9.37
C GLU A 16 -5.44 3.90 8.96
N GLU A 17 -5.46 4.88 9.87
CA GLU A 17 -6.00 6.21 9.63
C GLU A 17 -5.29 6.93 8.48
N HIS A 18 -3.95 6.87 8.40
CA HIS A 18 -3.18 7.48 7.32
C HIS A 18 -3.45 6.80 5.97
N LEU A 19 -3.58 5.47 5.98
CA LEU A 19 -3.88 4.72 4.77
C LEU A 19 -5.32 5.00 4.30
N ARG A 20 -6.26 5.13 5.24
CA ARG A 20 -7.67 5.43 4.98
C ARG A 20 -7.83 6.84 4.42
N GLU A 21 -7.16 7.82 5.01
CA GLU A 21 -7.11 9.19 4.51
C GLU A 21 -6.54 9.25 3.09
N GLY A 22 -5.42 8.55 2.84
CA GLY A 22 -4.81 8.44 1.52
C GLY A 22 -5.77 7.87 0.46
N SER A 23 -6.51 6.81 0.81
CA SER A 23 -7.53 6.22 -0.07
C SER A 23 -8.72 7.14 -0.29
N SER A 24 -9.16 7.88 0.73
CA SER A 24 -10.31 8.79 0.60
C SER A 24 -9.99 10.01 -0.29
N SER A 25 -8.75 10.48 -0.23
CA SER A 25 -8.27 11.61 -1.03
C SER A 25 -7.98 11.23 -2.49
N ASN A 26 -7.64 9.96 -2.73
CA ASN A 26 -7.23 9.41 -4.02
C ASN A 26 -7.87 8.03 -4.24
N SER A 27 -9.17 8.05 -4.58
CA SER A 27 -10.05 6.88 -4.57
C SER A 27 -10.08 6.06 -5.87
N ASP A 28 -9.32 6.45 -6.90
CA ASP A 28 -9.42 5.81 -8.23
C ASP A 28 -8.63 4.50 -8.32
N GLY A 29 -7.89 4.15 -7.27
CA GLY A 29 -7.26 2.83 -7.13
C GLY A 29 -6.10 2.83 -6.14
N ILE A 30 -5.84 1.66 -5.57
CA ILE A 30 -4.73 1.43 -4.64
C ILE A 30 -3.79 0.38 -5.24
N GLY A 31 -2.50 0.67 -5.19
CA GLY A 31 -1.45 -0.28 -5.53
C GLY A 31 -0.44 -0.41 -4.41
N VAL A 32 0.17 -1.58 -4.31
CA VAL A 32 1.27 -1.84 -3.38
C VAL A 32 2.46 -2.44 -4.11
N ALA A 33 3.65 -2.05 -3.65
CA ALA A 33 4.88 -2.78 -3.89
C ALA A 33 5.47 -3.17 -2.53
N TYR A 34 5.87 -4.43 -2.37
CA TYR A 34 6.41 -4.91 -1.11
C TYR A 34 7.54 -5.92 -1.32
N TRP A 35 8.44 -5.97 -0.35
CA TRP A 35 9.62 -6.84 -0.36
C TRP A 35 9.66 -7.60 0.93
N LYS A 36 9.70 -8.94 0.84
CA LYS A 36 9.90 -9.78 2.01
C LYS A 36 11.31 -9.59 2.56
N LYS A 37 11.47 -9.70 3.89
CA LYS A 37 12.75 -9.54 4.61
C LYS A 37 13.95 -10.15 3.86
N ASP A 38 13.84 -11.42 3.47
CA ASP A 38 14.93 -12.18 2.83
C ASP A 38 14.75 -12.39 1.31
N SER A 39 13.78 -11.70 0.70
CA SER A 39 13.51 -11.83 -0.73
C SER A 39 14.28 -10.80 -1.55
N LYS A 40 14.85 -11.26 -2.67
CA LYS A 40 15.40 -10.40 -3.72
C LYS A 40 14.35 -9.91 -4.72
N LYS A 41 13.10 -10.37 -4.60
CA LYS A 41 11.99 -10.03 -5.50
C LYS A 41 11.10 -8.95 -4.92
N VAL A 42 10.73 -8.01 -5.76
CA VAL A 42 9.65 -7.04 -5.50
C VAL A 42 8.33 -7.68 -5.91
N ASN A 43 7.38 -7.73 -5.00
CA ASN A 43 6.02 -8.13 -5.32
C ASN A 43 5.17 -6.88 -5.54
N ILE A 44 4.36 -6.87 -6.59
CA ILE A 44 3.52 -5.73 -6.95
C ILE A 44 2.09 -6.22 -7.13
N LYS A 45 1.13 -5.51 -6.52
CA LYS A 45 -0.31 -5.77 -6.66
C LYS A 45 -1.05 -4.45 -6.83
N LYS A 46 -1.93 -4.33 -7.83
CA LYS A 46 -2.54 -3.04 -8.25
C LYS A 46 -4.06 -3.09 -8.48
N ASP A 47 -4.70 -4.17 -8.05
CA ASP A 47 -6.11 -4.49 -8.31
C ASP A 47 -7.03 -4.16 -7.13
N PHE A 48 -6.62 -3.24 -6.25
CA PHE A 48 -7.45 -2.82 -5.12
C PHE A 48 -8.36 -1.66 -5.51
N VAL A 49 -9.66 -1.93 -5.51
CA VAL A 49 -10.72 -0.94 -5.80
C VAL A 49 -11.19 -0.23 -4.53
N ASN A 50 -11.20 -0.91 -3.39
CA ASN A 50 -11.68 -0.36 -2.12
C ASN A 50 -10.66 -0.53 -0.99
N PHE A 51 -10.74 0.38 -0.01
CA PHE A 51 -9.83 0.40 1.13
C PHE A 51 -9.93 -0.85 1.99
N SER A 52 -11.13 -1.39 2.21
CA SER A 52 -11.34 -2.57 3.06
C SER A 52 -10.64 -3.81 2.52
N HIS A 53 -10.74 -4.08 1.21
CA HIS A 53 -10.04 -5.20 0.59
C HIS A 53 -8.52 -5.02 0.62
N PHE A 54 -8.04 -3.80 0.34
CA PHE A 54 -6.64 -3.45 0.46
C PHE A 54 -6.12 -3.69 1.89
N TYR A 55 -6.81 -3.16 2.90
CA TYR A 55 -6.35 -3.22 4.27
C TYR A 55 -6.41 -4.64 4.83
N PHE A 56 -7.47 -5.39 4.53
CA PHE A 56 -7.53 -6.83 4.85
C PHE A 56 -6.37 -7.59 4.21
N TRP A 57 -6.09 -7.37 2.92
CA TRP A 57 -4.96 -8.01 2.25
C TRP A 57 -3.62 -7.61 2.90
N LEU A 58 -3.43 -6.32 3.22
CA LEU A 58 -2.21 -5.81 3.83
C LEU A 58 -1.90 -6.51 5.15
N GLN A 59 -2.89 -6.59 6.05
CA GLN A 59 -2.76 -7.21 7.37
C GLN A 59 -2.39 -8.70 7.29
N ASN A 60 -2.80 -9.39 6.22
CA ASN A 60 -2.54 -10.82 6.04
C ASN A 60 -1.26 -11.11 5.23
N ASN A 61 -0.70 -10.13 4.52
CA ASN A 61 0.38 -10.38 3.55
C ASN A 61 1.66 -9.61 3.82
N VAL A 62 1.66 -8.59 4.69
CA VAL A 62 2.82 -7.74 4.96
C VAL A 62 3.03 -7.63 6.46
N THR A 63 4.24 -7.91 6.93
CA THR A 63 4.61 -7.79 8.34
C THR A 63 5.48 -6.54 8.57
N ASN A 64 5.86 -6.28 9.83
CA ASN A 64 6.78 -5.19 10.17
C ASN A 64 8.18 -5.38 9.55
N GLU A 65 8.63 -6.63 9.37
CA GLU A 65 9.95 -6.94 8.78
C GLU A 65 10.02 -6.65 7.27
N ASP A 66 8.88 -6.60 6.59
CA ASP A 66 8.81 -6.36 5.14
C ASP A 66 8.96 -4.88 4.80
N ALA A 67 9.48 -4.54 3.63
CA ALA A 67 9.36 -3.18 3.11
C ALA A 67 8.04 -3.01 2.35
N LEU A 68 7.48 -1.80 2.36
CA LEU A 68 6.19 -1.51 1.74
C LEU A 68 6.16 -0.12 1.11
N ILE A 69 5.63 -0.04 -0.10
CA ILE A 69 5.18 1.18 -0.75
C ILE A 69 3.70 1.01 -1.07
N VAL A 70 2.87 1.95 -0.66
CA VAL A 70 1.46 2.05 -1.03
C VAL A 70 1.28 3.27 -1.92
N HIS A 71 0.58 3.10 -3.03
CA HIS A 71 0.29 4.14 -4.01
C HIS A 71 -1.22 4.30 -4.14
N PHE A 72 -1.74 5.47 -3.80
CA PHE A 72 -3.13 5.86 -3.99
C PHE A 72 -3.25 6.75 -5.22
N ARG A 73 -4.07 6.35 -6.20
CA ARG A 73 -4.24 7.03 -7.49
C ARG A 73 -5.45 7.96 -7.44
N LYS A 74 -5.27 9.21 -7.89
CA LYS A 74 -6.35 10.05 -8.41
C LYS A 74 -6.12 10.29 -9.89
N ALA A 75 -6.90 9.60 -10.72
CA ALA A 75 -6.82 9.62 -12.16
C ALA A 75 -7.19 11.00 -12.69
N THR A 76 -6.23 11.67 -13.33
CA THR A 76 -6.45 12.93 -14.05
C THR A 76 -6.44 12.73 -15.56
N SER A 77 -5.89 11.60 -16.02
CA SER A 77 -5.88 11.16 -17.41
C SER A 77 -5.82 9.62 -17.46
N GLY A 78 -6.50 9.05 -18.44
CA GLY A 78 -6.64 7.60 -18.66
C GLY A 78 -5.53 7.04 -19.53
#